data_AF-B0WKS4-F1
#
_entry.id   AF-B0WKS4-F1
#
_cell.length_a   1.000
_cell.length_b   1.000
_cell.length_c   1.000
_cell.angle_alpha   90.00
_cell.angle_beta   90.00
_cell.angle_gamma   90.00
#
_symmetry.space_group_name_H-M   'P 1'
#
loop_
_entity.id
_entity.type
_entity.pdbx_description
1 polymer ?
#
loop_
_entity_poly.entity_id
_entity_poly.type
_entity_poly.pdbx_seq_one_letter_code
_entity_poly.pdbx_strand_id
1 'polypeptide(L)'
;MHHPRHKMKKRFWPIFQMLIIPSTDQKIKTEVTFKLHVQLNAVNKTFCDVVYPRGVASSQLCAGAEAGKSSCHGDSGGALVATVDGYAYGYGIVSYGRACGKEHIPVVYTRVTSFLDWIEQNMD
;
A
#
# COMPACT_ATOMS: atom_id res chain seq x y z
N MET A 1 -79.85 7.09 11.20
CA MET A 1 -80.36 5.86 11.83
C MET A 1 -79.20 5.13 12.49
N HIS A 2 -79.44 4.65 13.70
CA HIS A 2 -78.48 4.03 14.62
C HIS A 2 -77.63 2.90 14.04
N HIS A 3 -76.33 2.89 14.34
CA HIS A 3 -75.71 1.68 14.90
C HIS A 3 -74.51 2.01 15.82
N PRO A 4 -74.56 1.66 17.11
CA PRO A 4 -73.44 1.81 18.03
C PRO A 4 -72.64 0.51 18.21
N ARG A 5 -71.34 0.69 18.43
CA ARG A 5 -70.40 -0.14 19.20
C ARG A 5 -70.11 -1.57 18.71
N HIS A 6 -68.87 -1.77 18.26
CA HIS A 6 -68.01 -2.79 18.88
C HIS A 6 -66.67 -2.18 19.31
N LYS A 7 -66.44 -2.21 20.63
CA LYS A 7 -65.15 -1.92 21.25
C LYS A 7 -64.21 -3.08 20.96
N MET A 8 -63.04 -2.81 20.40
CA MET A 8 -61.85 -3.63 20.67
C MET A 8 -60.72 -2.77 21.23
N LYS A 9 -60.06 -3.39 22.20
CA LYS A 9 -59.30 -2.76 23.26
C LYS A 9 -57.93 -2.30 22.75
N LYS A 10 -57.56 -1.12 23.23
CA LYS A 10 -56.24 -0.49 23.27
C LYS A 10 -55.09 -1.50 23.24
N ARG A 11 -54.24 -1.40 22.22
CA ARG A 11 -52.85 -1.85 22.31
C ARG A 11 -51.96 -0.69 21.90
N PHE A 12 -51.37 -0.09 22.93
CA PHE A 12 -50.28 0.87 22.87
C PHE A 12 -49.18 0.34 21.94
N TRP A 13 -48.89 1.05 20.86
CA TRP A 13 -47.58 1.00 20.20
C TRP A 13 -47.01 2.41 20.27
N PRO A 14 -45.93 2.63 21.06
CA PRO A 14 -45.38 3.95 21.21
C PRO A 14 -44.65 4.36 19.94
N ILE A 15 -44.84 5.64 19.65
CA ILE A 15 -44.17 6.50 18.69
C ILE A 15 -42.66 6.23 18.66
N PHE A 16 -42.14 5.66 17.57
CA PHE A 16 -40.73 5.83 17.22
C PHE A 16 -40.65 7.00 16.25
N GLN A 17 -40.34 8.15 16.83
CA GLN A 17 -39.93 9.36 16.16
C GLN A 17 -38.86 9.01 15.12
N MET A 18 -39.15 9.32 13.86
CA MET A 18 -38.18 9.34 12.77
C MET A 18 -37.13 10.44 13.07
N LEU A 19 -36.14 10.11 13.89
CA LEU A 19 -34.93 10.90 14.06
C LEU A 19 -34.00 10.51 12.93
N ILE A 20 -33.79 11.44 11.99
CA ILE A 20 -32.64 11.43 11.10
C ILE A 20 -31.41 11.41 12.00
N ILE A 21 -30.77 10.25 12.14
CA ILE A 21 -29.44 10.15 12.72
C ILE A 21 -28.52 10.78 11.68
N PRO A 22 -27.90 11.95 11.94
CA PRO A 22 -26.83 12.41 11.06
C PRO A 22 -25.77 11.33 11.11
N SER A 23 -25.43 10.77 9.95
CA SER A 23 -24.34 9.81 9.80
C SER A 23 -23.12 10.35 10.55
N THR A 24 -22.79 9.80 11.71
CA THR A 24 -21.50 9.99 12.34
C THR A 24 -20.49 9.16 11.57
N ASP A 25 -20.31 9.50 10.30
CA ASP A 25 -19.20 9.10 9.45
C ASP A 25 -18.18 10.25 9.41
N GLN A 26 -18.02 10.92 10.56
CA GLN A 26 -16.89 11.79 10.79
C GLN A 26 -15.70 10.88 11.10
N LYS A 27 -15.20 10.21 10.04
CA LYS A 27 -13.84 9.69 10.04
C LYS A 27 -12.95 10.84 10.46
N ILE A 28 -12.39 10.75 11.66
CA ILE A 28 -11.29 11.63 12.05
C ILE A 28 -10.20 11.35 11.03
N LYS A 29 -10.05 12.24 10.05
CA LYS A 29 -8.91 12.25 9.16
C LYS A 29 -7.71 12.65 10.00
N THR A 30 -7.08 11.68 10.65
CA THR A 30 -5.70 11.82 11.11
C THR A 30 -4.80 11.79 9.86
N GLU A 31 -4.94 12.77 8.96
CA GLU A 31 -3.99 12.97 7.86
C GLU A 31 -2.76 13.66 8.43
N VAL A 32 -1.92 12.86 9.08
CA VAL A 32 -0.51 13.20 9.27
C VAL A 32 0.22 12.63 8.06
N THR A 33 0.31 13.43 6.99
CA THR A 33 0.85 13.00 5.69
C THR A 33 2.36 13.18 5.64
N PHE A 34 3.10 12.48 6.50
CA PHE A 34 4.56 12.41 6.36
C PHE A 34 4.92 11.31 5.36
N LYS A 35 5.53 11.70 4.24
CA LYS A 35 6.18 10.75 3.34
C LYS A 35 7.46 10.27 3.99
N LEU A 36 7.52 8.99 4.30
CA LEU A 36 8.71 8.36 4.87
C LEU A 36 9.68 7.93 3.76
N HIS A 37 10.96 7.86 4.10
CA HIS A 37 12.00 7.26 3.26
C HIS A 37 12.99 6.50 4.15
N VAL A 38 13.68 5.53 3.56
CA VAL A 38 14.71 4.76 4.24
C VAL A 38 15.87 4.54 3.28
N GLN A 39 17.10 4.62 3.78
CA GLN A 39 18.28 4.30 3.00
C GLN A 39 18.51 2.78 3.03
N LEU A 40 18.71 2.19 1.86
CA LEU A 40 18.89 0.75 1.70
C LEU A 40 20.23 0.46 1.01
N ASN A 41 20.90 -0.59 1.45
CA ASN A 41 22.07 -1.11 0.75
C ASN A 41 21.70 -1.83 -0.55
N ALA A 42 22.54 -1.68 -1.57
CA ALA A 42 22.44 -2.49 -2.78
C ALA A 42 22.81 -3.95 -2.48
N VAL A 43 22.08 -4.89 -3.06
CA VAL A 43 22.29 -6.33 -2.86
C VAL A 43 22.61 -7.00 -4.18
N ASN A 44 23.66 -7.83 -4.20
CA ASN A 44 24.04 -8.58 -5.39
C ASN A 44 22.92 -9.58 -5.77
N LYS A 45 22.65 -9.71 -7.07
CA LYS A 45 21.69 -10.67 -7.61
C LYS A 45 21.91 -12.09 -7.08
N THR A 46 23.15 -12.57 -6.97
CA THR A 46 23.42 -13.93 -6.49
C THR A 46 22.93 -14.17 -5.06
N PHE A 47 23.09 -13.19 -4.17
CA PHE A 47 22.54 -13.29 -2.81
C PHE A 47 21.01 -13.31 -2.85
N CYS A 48 20.40 -12.49 -3.71
CA CYS A 48 18.96 -12.47 -3.85
C CYS A 48 18.41 -13.81 -4.41
N ASP A 49 19.10 -14.42 -5.37
CA ASP A 49 18.74 -15.74 -5.91
C ASP A 49 18.79 -16.84 -4.85
N VAL A 50 19.67 -16.73 -3.84
CA VAL A 50 19.69 -17.65 -2.69
C VAL A 50 18.46 -17.46 -1.79
N VAL A 51 18.03 -16.21 -1.57
CA VAL A 51 16.88 -15.91 -0.70
C VAL A 51 15.53 -16.22 -1.37
N TYR A 52 15.47 -16.14 -2.70
CA TYR A 52 14.27 -16.37 -3.50
C TYR A 52 14.38 -17.69 -4.28
N PRO A 53 13.69 -18.78 -3.89
CA PRO A 53 13.91 -20.12 -4.43
C PRO A 53 13.71 -20.31 -5.95
N ARG A 54 13.02 -19.37 -6.61
CA ARG A 54 12.83 -19.37 -8.07
C ARG A 54 13.82 -18.47 -8.81
N GLY A 55 14.77 -17.89 -8.09
CA GLY A 55 15.62 -16.79 -8.56
C GLY A 55 14.85 -15.50 -8.77
N VAL A 56 15.59 -14.43 -9.06
CA VAL A 56 15.06 -13.17 -9.57
C VAL A 56 15.44 -12.99 -11.03
N ALA A 57 14.57 -12.34 -11.80
CA ALA A 57 14.79 -12.08 -13.23
C ALA A 57 15.93 -11.08 -13.43
N SER A 58 16.52 -11.04 -14.63
CA SER A 58 17.50 -10.01 -15.01
C SER A 58 16.90 -8.60 -15.02
N SER A 59 15.60 -8.50 -15.27
CA SER A 59 14.81 -7.27 -15.21
C SER A 59 14.43 -6.84 -13.78
N GLN A 60 14.98 -7.53 -12.77
CA GLN A 60 14.77 -7.24 -11.36
C GLN A 60 16.11 -6.93 -10.67
N LEU A 61 16.03 -6.23 -9.55
CA LEU A 61 17.15 -5.99 -8.65
C LEU A 61 16.69 -6.08 -7.20
N CYS A 62 17.64 -6.22 -6.28
CA CYS A 62 17.34 -6.35 -4.86
C CYS A 62 18.08 -5.29 -4.05
N ALA A 63 17.45 -4.81 -2.97
CA ALA A 63 18.03 -3.87 -2.03
C ALA A 63 17.56 -4.16 -0.60
N GLY A 64 18.31 -3.66 0.38
CA GLY A 64 18.04 -3.82 1.81
C GLY A 64 18.71 -5.05 2.41
N ALA A 65 17.94 -5.88 3.11
CA ALA A 65 18.40 -6.99 3.98
C ALA A 65 18.99 -6.57 5.33
N GLU A 66 18.93 -5.30 5.69
CA GLU A 66 19.25 -4.79 7.03
C GLU A 66 18.03 -4.92 7.96
N ALA A 67 18.27 -5.20 9.24
CA ALA A 67 17.22 -5.24 10.25
C ALA A 67 16.50 -3.88 10.36
N GLY A 68 15.17 -3.89 10.37
CA GLY A 68 14.32 -2.71 10.54
C GLY A 68 14.21 -1.79 9.32
N LYS A 69 14.86 -2.11 8.18
CA LYS A 69 14.86 -1.26 6.98
C LYS A 69 14.37 -2.02 5.76
N SER A 70 13.21 -1.66 5.25
CA SER A 70 12.72 -2.13 3.95
C SER A 70 11.56 -1.28 3.45
N SER A 71 11.23 -1.42 2.17
CA SER A 71 9.86 -1.17 1.72
C SER A 71 8.91 -2.23 2.31
N CYS A 72 7.64 -1.91 2.45
CA CYS A 72 6.64 -2.80 3.03
C CYS A 72 5.29 -2.72 2.29
N HIS A 73 4.26 -3.33 2.86
CA HIS A 73 2.90 -3.28 2.34
C HIS A 73 2.45 -1.82 2.15
N GLY A 74 1.91 -1.53 0.97
CA GLY A 74 1.48 -0.17 0.59
C GLY A 74 2.53 0.63 -0.19
N ASP A 75 3.80 0.22 -0.17
CA ASP A 75 4.86 0.90 -0.92
C ASP A 75 4.97 0.44 -2.39
N SER A 76 4.24 -0.61 -2.80
CA SER A 76 4.26 -1.14 -4.17
C SER A 76 4.05 -0.04 -5.22
N GLY A 77 4.89 -0.02 -6.24
CA GLY A 77 4.91 1.06 -7.25
C GLY A 77 5.74 2.29 -6.84
N GLY A 78 6.18 2.38 -5.59
CA GLY A 78 7.08 3.43 -5.11
C GLY A 78 8.47 3.35 -5.74
N ALA A 79 9.20 4.48 -5.72
CA ALA A 79 10.51 4.59 -6.34
C ALA A 79 11.65 4.18 -5.38
N LEU A 80 12.58 3.37 -5.89
CA LEU A 80 13.93 3.23 -5.35
C LEU A 80 14.83 4.23 -6.07
N VAL A 81 15.37 5.19 -5.34
CA VAL A 81 16.14 6.31 -5.88
C VAL A 81 17.59 6.22 -5.43
N ALA A 82 18.53 6.50 -6.33
CA ALA A 82 19.92 6.74 -5.97
C ALA A 82 20.36 8.14 -6.42
N THR A 83 21.20 8.78 -5.61
CA THR A 83 21.77 10.08 -5.93
C THR A 83 23.15 9.88 -6.55
N VAL A 84 23.34 10.35 -7.78
CA VAL A 84 24.62 10.32 -8.50
C VAL A 84 24.93 11.73 -8.97
N ASP A 85 26.11 12.25 -8.65
CA ASP A 85 26.56 13.60 -9.01
C ASP A 85 25.55 14.71 -8.63
N GLY A 86 24.83 14.54 -7.53
CA GLY A 86 23.82 15.47 -7.04
C GLY A 86 22.42 15.31 -7.67
N TYR A 87 22.26 14.44 -8.66
CA TYR A 87 20.99 14.15 -9.32
C TYR A 87 20.35 12.88 -8.79
N ALA A 88 19.02 12.90 -8.65
CA ALA A 88 18.22 11.77 -8.22
C ALA A 88 17.75 10.94 -9.43
N TYR A 89 18.10 9.65 -9.45
CA TYR A 89 17.72 8.72 -10.50
C TYR A 89 16.83 7.62 -9.95
N GLY A 90 15.74 7.31 -10.65
CA GLY A 90 14.89 6.16 -10.34
C GLY A 90 15.54 4.86 -10.83
N TYR A 91 16.15 4.11 -9.92
CA TYR A 91 16.83 2.85 -10.24
C TYR A 91 15.87 1.65 -10.22
N GLY A 92 14.83 1.73 -9.40
CA GLY A 92 13.88 0.64 -9.26
C GLY A 92 12.48 1.05 -8.87
N ILE A 93 11.54 0.12 -9.04
CA ILE A 93 10.14 0.26 -8.60
C ILE A 93 9.85 -0.85 -7.60
N VAL A 94 9.32 -0.50 -6.42
CA VAL A 94 8.97 -1.45 -5.35
C VAL A 94 8.02 -2.51 -5.92
N SER A 95 8.40 -3.78 -5.80
CA SER A 95 7.62 -4.89 -6.35
C SER A 95 7.12 -5.83 -5.25
N TYR A 96 7.99 -6.67 -4.68
CA TYR A 96 7.60 -7.66 -3.68
C TYR A 96 8.71 -8.03 -2.70
N GLY A 97 8.33 -8.55 -1.54
CA GLY A 97 9.23 -9.00 -0.47
C GLY A 97 8.63 -10.18 0.31
N ARG A 98 9.46 -10.94 1.02
CA ARG A 98 8.99 -12.06 1.87
C ARG A 98 8.63 -11.64 3.30
N ALA A 99 9.23 -10.55 3.78
CA ALA A 99 9.00 -9.98 5.10
C ALA A 99 9.45 -8.51 5.11
N CYS A 100 8.78 -7.67 5.88
CA CYS A 100 9.20 -6.28 6.08
C CYS A 100 10.27 -6.18 7.16
N GLY A 101 11.33 -5.42 6.89
CA GLY A 101 12.40 -5.07 7.83
C GLY A 101 13.16 -6.26 8.42
N LYS A 102 13.05 -7.45 7.81
CA LYS A 102 13.72 -8.64 8.33
C LYS A 102 15.16 -8.69 7.83
N GLU A 103 16.08 -8.88 8.77
CA GLU A 103 17.50 -9.08 8.45
C GLU A 103 17.70 -10.26 7.48
N HIS A 104 18.64 -10.11 6.56
CA HIS A 104 18.97 -11.07 5.50
C HIS A 104 17.86 -11.33 4.46
N ILE A 105 16.74 -10.60 4.53
CA ILE A 105 15.65 -10.68 3.54
C ILE A 105 15.59 -9.35 2.76
N PRO A 106 16.17 -9.28 1.55
CA PRO A 106 16.06 -8.10 0.71
C PRO A 106 14.65 -7.97 0.11
N VAL A 107 14.31 -6.79 -0.39
CA VAL A 107 13.11 -6.55 -1.20
C VAL A 107 13.50 -6.60 -2.68
N VAL A 108 12.61 -7.15 -3.51
CA VAL A 108 12.76 -7.18 -4.96
C VAL A 108 12.07 -5.98 -5.59
N TYR A 109 12.80 -5.31 -6.47
CA TYR A 109 12.37 -4.16 -7.24
C TYR A 109 12.43 -4.50 -8.74
N THR A 110 11.54 -3.90 -9.52
CA THR A 110 11.71 -3.85 -10.99
C THR A 110 12.92 -2.98 -11.30
N ARG A 111 13.86 -3.44 -12.13
CA ARG A 111 15.04 -2.66 -12.55
C ARG A 111 14.65 -1.73 -13.69
N VAL A 112 14.56 -0.42 -13.43
CA VAL A 112 14.14 0.60 -14.41
C VAL A 112 14.99 0.58 -15.67
N THR A 113 16.31 0.37 -15.53
CA THR A 113 17.24 0.34 -16.66
C THR A 113 16.93 -0.75 -17.70
N SER A 114 16.17 -1.79 -17.31
CA SER A 114 15.77 -2.88 -18.24
C SER A 114 14.60 -2.49 -19.14
N PHE A 115 13.99 -1.34 -18.90
CA PHE A 115 12.79 -0.87 -19.57
C PHE A 115 12.98 0.53 -20.19
N LEU A 116 14.21 1.06 -20.24
CA LEU A 116 14.46 2.40 -20.78
C LEU A 116 14.00 2.53 -22.23
N ASP A 117 14.31 1.57 -23.10
CA ASP A 117 13.85 1.58 -24.50
C ASP A 117 12.32 1.69 -24.60
N TRP A 118 11.59 0.93 -23.77
CA TRP A 118 10.13 0.99 -23.74
C TRP A 118 9.64 2.33 -23.18
N ILE A 119 10.25 2.84 -22.11
CA ILE A 119 9.92 4.15 -21.54
C ILE A 119 10.11 5.23 -22.61
N GLU A 120 11.28 5.27 -23.25
CA GLU A 120 11.62 6.25 -24.28
C GLU A 120 10.68 6.24 -25.47
N GLN A 121 10.24 5.05 -25.91
CA GLN A 121 9.24 4.91 -26.99
C GLN A 121 7.84 5.38 -26.60
N ASN A 122 7.56 5.59 -25.31
CA ASN A 122 6.26 5.97 -24.78
C ASN A 122 6.32 7.27 -23.96
N MET A 123 7.40 8.05 -24.09
CA MET A 123 7.47 9.44 -23.63
C MET A 123 7.08 10.36 -24.79
N ASP A 124 5.98 11.11 -24.61
CA ASP A 124 5.53 12.15 -25.56
C ASP A 124 6.39 13.42 -25.49
#